data_AF-A0A958QFP3-F1
#
_entry.id   AF-A0A958QFP3-F1
#
_cell.length_a   1.000
_cell.length_b   1.000
_cell.length_c   1.000
_cell.angle_alpha   90.00
_cell.angle_beta   90.00
_cell.angle_gamma   90.00
#
_symmetry.space_group_name_H-M   'P 1'
#
loop_
_entity.id
_entity.type
_entity.pdbx_description
1 polymer ?
#
loop_
_entity_poly.entity_id
_entity_poly.type
_entity_poly.pdbx_seq_one_letter_code
_entity_poly.pdbx_strand_id
1 'polypeptide(L)' 'MGSFLLSLASVILFCLCSHQLARAVVRPAVLVSVPNFSKRALKIERYYRILAWGLMSAVLMVSMILSFLETFQIFL' A
#
# COMPACT_ATOMS: atom_id res chain seq x y z
N MET A 1 7.16 -26.99 0.69
CA MET A 1 5.83 -26.34 0.60
C MET A 1 5.78 -24.91 1.15
N GLY A 2 6.44 -24.57 2.27
CA GLY A 2 6.27 -23.24 2.91
C GLY A 2 6.64 -22.03 2.05
N SER A 3 7.70 -22.13 1.25
CA SER A 3 8.21 -21.02 0.42
C SER A 3 7.26 -20.59 -0.70
N PHE A 4 6.56 -21.55 -1.30
CA PHE A 4 5.55 -21.28 -2.34
C PHE A 4 4.32 -20.58 -1.77
N LEU A 5 3.86 -20.97 -0.57
CA LEU A 5 2.75 -20.27 0.10
C LEU A 5 3.14 -18.83 0.46
N LEU A 6 4.37 -18.61 0.95
CA LEU A 6 4.83 -17.27 1.30
C LEU A 6 4.91 -16.36 0.07
N SER A 7 5.40 -16.88 -1.05
CA SER A 7 5.52 -16.14 -2.32
C SER A 7 4.13 -15.82 -2.90
N LEU A 8 3.18 -16.75 -2.81
CA LEU A 8 1.82 -16.53 -3.27
C LEU A 8 1.08 -15.52 -2.37
N ALA A 9 1.28 -15.60 -1.04
CA ALA A 9 0.73 -14.66 -0.08
C ALA A 9 1.28 -13.23 -0.28
N SER A 10 2.58 -13.07 -0.57
CA SER A 10 3.17 -11.74 -0.79
C SER A 10 2.61 -11.07 -2.04
N VAL A 11 2.37 -11.82 -3.12
CA VAL A 11 1.73 -11.30 -4.35
C VAL A 11 0.29 -10.86 -4.09
N ILE A 12 -0.50 -11.67 -3.38
CA ILE A 12 -1.88 -11.31 -3.02
C ILE A 12 -1.90 -10.04 -2.15
N LEU A 13 -1.04 -9.99 -1.13
CA LEU A 13 -0.93 -8.83 -0.24
C LEU A 13 -0.50 -7.57 -0.99
N PHE A 14 0.43 -7.70 -1.94
CA PHE A 14 0.86 -6.58 -2.79
C PHE A 14 -0.29 -6.07 -3.67
N CYS A 15 -1.05 -6.97 -4.29
CA CYS A 15 -2.21 -6.62 -5.11
C CYS A 15 -3.34 -5.96 -4.29
N LEU A 16 -3.57 -6.44 -3.06
CA LEU A 16 -4.55 -5.83 -2.16
C LEU A 16 -4.10 -4.46 -1.67
N CYS A 17 -2.81 -4.28 -1.35
CA CYS A 17 -2.23 -2.98 -0.96
C CYS A 17 -2.33 -1.95 -2.10
N SER A 18 -1.97 -2.32 -3.33
CA SER A 18 -2.07 -1.41 -4.48
C SER A 18 -3.52 -1.06 -4.81
N HIS A 19 -4.45 -2.01 -4.69
CA HIS A 19 -5.88 -1.76 -4.85
C HIS A 19 -6.44 -0.84 -3.74
N GLN A 20 -6.05 -1.05 -2.47
CA GLN A 20 -6.42 -0.18 -1.35
C GLN A 20 -5.86 1.24 -1.51
N LEU A 21 -4.62 1.36 -1.97
CA LEU A 21 -3.98 2.64 -2.29
C LEU A 21 -4.75 3.37 -3.39
N ALA A 22 -5.01 2.69 -4.51
CA ALA A 22 -5.77 3.26 -5.63
C ALA A 22 -7.17 3.69 -5.15
N ARG A 23 -7.83 2.87 -4.33
CA ARG A 23 -9.14 3.21 -3.76
C ARG A 23 -9.07 4.39 -2.79
N ALA A 24 -8.03 4.52 -1.98
CA ALA A 24 -7.83 5.64 -1.05
C ALA A 24 -7.54 6.97 -1.79
N VAL A 25 -6.81 6.89 -2.90
CA VAL A 25 -6.52 8.02 -3.79
C VAL A 25 -7.77 8.43 -4.56
N VAL A 26 -8.50 7.48 -5.15
CA VAL A 26 -9.64 7.75 -6.03
C VAL A 26 -10.92 8.07 -5.25
N ARG A 27 -11.14 7.54 -4.04
CA ARG A 27 -12.39 7.79 -3.28
C ARG A 27 -12.59 9.28 -3.02
N PRO A 28 -13.59 9.93 -3.62
CA PRO A 28 -13.84 11.34 -3.37
C PRO A 28 -14.13 11.56 -1.88
N ALA A 29 -13.64 12.68 -1.32
CA ALA A 29 -13.97 13.06 0.03
C ALA A 29 -15.48 13.34 0.04
N VAL A 30 -16.25 12.51 0.74
CA VAL A 30 -17.70 12.58 0.75
C VAL A 30 -18.09 13.99 1.17
N LEU A 31 -18.74 14.72 0.26
CA LEU A 31 -19.15 16.12 0.43
C LEU A 31 -20.41 16.19 1.33
N VAL A 32 -20.41 15.51 2.47
CA VAL A 32 -21.47 15.69 3.46
C VAL A 32 -21.30 17.10 4.04
N SER A 33 -22.38 17.83 4.28
CA SER A 33 -22.35 19.20 4.83
C SER A 33 -21.94 19.20 6.31
N VAL A 34 -20.72 18.73 6.60
CA VAL A 34 -20.16 18.66 7.94
C VAL A 34 -19.52 20.02 8.27
N PRO A 35 -19.61 20.53 9.51
CA PRO A 35 -18.96 21.77 9.93
C PRO A 35 -17.49 21.87 9.51
N ASN A 36 -17.00 23.09 9.23
CA ASN A 36 -15.67 23.35 8.66
C ASN A 36 -14.51 22.70 9.44
N PHE A 37 -14.65 22.49 10.74
CA PHE A 37 -13.69 21.78 11.58
C PHE A 37 -13.54 20.30 11.20
N SER A 38 -14.66 19.63 10.93
CA SER A 38 -14.70 18.23 10.54
C SER A 38 -14.13 18.00 9.13
N LYS A 39 -14.32 18.96 8.21
CA LYS A 39 -13.74 18.89 6.85
C LYS A 39 -12.20 18.83 6.86
N ARG A 40 -11.54 19.53 7.79
CA ARG A 40 -10.07 19.48 7.95
C ARG A 40 -9.61 18.14 8.52
N ALA A 41 -10.30 17.64 9.54
CA ALA A 41 -10.02 16.32 10.11
C ALA A 41 -10.18 15.19 9.07
N LEU A 42 -11.25 15.23 8.26
CA LEU A 42 -11.49 14.29 7.16
C LEU A 42 -10.38 14.32 6.08
N LYS A 43 -9.83 15.50 5.76
CA LYS A 43 -8.68 15.61 4.85
C LYS A 43 -7.43 14.98 5.46
N ILE A 44 -7.13 15.29 6.72
CA ILE A 44 -5.95 14.76 7.42
C ILE A 44 -6.03 13.24 7.52
N GLU A 45 -7.20 12.69 7.87
CA GLU A 45 -7.42 11.23 7.91
C GLU A 45 -7.16 10.59 6.54
N ARG A 46 -7.64 11.21 5.47
CA ARG A 46 -7.43 10.71 4.10
C ARG A 46 -5.95 10.75 3.71
N TYR A 47 -5.24 11.84 4.00
CA TYR A 47 -3.79 11.93 3.76
C TYR A 47 -3.01 10.89 4.55
N TYR A 48 -3.32 10.70 5.83
CA TYR A 48 -2.70 9.66 6.66
C TYR A 48 -2.96 8.26 6.11
N ARG A 49 -4.20 8.00 5.68
CA ARG A 49 -4.56 6.72 5.07
C ARG A 49 -3.78 6.48 3.78
N ILE A 50 -3.69 7.48 2.90
CA ILE A 50 -2.90 7.38 1.66
C ILE A 50 -1.42 7.16 1.96
N LEU A 51 -0.84 7.90 2.92
CA LEU A 51 0.55 7.74 3.33
C LEU A 51 0.83 6.36 3.93
N ALA A 52 -0.05 5.85 4.79
CA ALA A 52 0.11 4.54 5.40
C ALA A 52 0.07 3.41 4.36
N TRP A 53 -0.90 3.43 3.43
CA TRP A 53 -0.96 2.45 2.34
C TRP A 53 0.18 2.63 1.35
N GLY A 54 0.64 3.86 1.12
CA GLY A 54 1.80 4.17 0.29
C GLY A 54 3.09 3.59 0.86
N LEU A 55 3.31 3.78 2.17
CA LEU A 55 4.46 3.25 2.89
C LEU A 55 4.47 1.71 2.87
N MET A 56 3.32 1.07 3.16
CA MET A 56 3.17 -0.38 3.07
C MET A 56 3.51 -0.92 1.67
N SER A 57 3.01 -0.27 0.62
CA SER A 57 3.29 -0.66 -0.76
C SER A 57 4.76 -0.46 -1.14
N ALA A 58 5.37 0.63 -0.69
CA ALA A 58 6.79 0.93 -0.93
C ALA A 58 7.70 -0.10 -0.25
N VAL A 59 7.44 -0.46 1.00
CA VAL A 59 8.20 -1.48 1.73
C VAL A 59 8.13 -2.83 1.02
N LEU A 60 6.93 -3.25 0.58
CA LEU A 60 6.78 -4.49 -0.17
C LEU A 60 7.54 -4.45 -1.51
N MET A 61 7.53 -3.31 -2.21
CA MET A 61 8.27 -3.15 -3.46
C MET A 61 9.79 -3.23 -3.25
N VAL A 62 10.32 -2.56 -2.22
CA VAL A 62 11.74 -2.63 -1.85
C VAL A 62 12.14 -4.06 -1.46
N SER A 63 11.31 -4.73 -0.67
CA SER A 63 11.55 -6.13 -0.28
C SER A 63 11.60 -7.06 -1.49
N MET A 64 10.74 -6.84 -2.49
CA MET A 64 10.76 -7.59 -3.74
C MET A 64 12.06 -7.32 -4.53
N ILE A 65 12.49 -6.05 -4.65
CA ILE A 65 13.74 -5.68 -5.33
C ILE A 65 14.95 -6.34 -4.66
N LEU A 66 15.02 -6.32 -3.33
CA LEU A 66 16.10 -6.97 -2.58
C LEU A 66 16.11 -8.48 -2.81
N SER A 67 14.94 -9.12 -2.84
CA SER A 67 14.82 -10.57 -3.12
C SER A 67 15.31 -10.92 -4.54
N PHE A 68 15.02 -10.05 -5.51
CA PHE A 68 15.57 -10.15 -6.87
C PHE A 68 17.09 -10.00 -6.85
N LEU A 69 17.61 -8.94 -6.22
CA LEU A 69 19.06 -8.70 -6.15
C LEU A 69 19.81 -9.85 -5.50
N GLU A 70 19.33 -10.42 -4.39
CA GLU A 70 19.95 -11.62 -3.80
C GLU A 70 19.97 -12.78 -4.78
N THR A 71 18.83 -13.07 -5.43
CA THR A 71 18.73 -14.19 -6.38
C THR A 71 19.70 -14.03 -7.55
N PHE A 72 19.86 -12.82 -8.09
CA PHE A 72 20.71 -12.56 -9.25
C PHE A 72 22.18 -12.32 -8.90
N GLN A 73 22.51 -11.76 -7.73
CA GLN A 73 23.90 -11.66 -7.26
C GLN A 73 24.49 -13.01 -6.88
N ILE A 74 23.69 -13.95 -6.38
CA ILE A 74 24.14 -15.31 -6.06
C ILE A 74 24.46 -16.14 -7.32
N PHE A 75 23.99 -15.70 -8.50
CA PHE A 75 24.12 -16.46 -9.75
C PHE A 75 25.33 -16.05 -10.62
N LEU A 76 26.10 -15.02 -10.23
CA LEU A 76 27.26 -14.48 -10.97
C LEU A 76 28.54 -14.58 -10.14
#